data_AF-A0A6B2YWR2-F1
#
_entry.id   AF-A0A6B2YWR2-F1
#
_cell.length_a   1.000
_cell.length_b   1.000
_cell.length_c   1.000
_cell.angle_alpha   90.00
_cell.angle_beta   90.00
_cell.angle_gamma   90.00
#
_symmetry.space_group_name_H-M   'P 1'
#
loop_
_entity.id
_entity.type
_entity.pdbx_description
1 polymer ?
#
loop_
_entity_poly.entity_id
_entity_poly.type
_entity_poly.pdbx_seq_one_letter_code
_entity_poly.pdbx_strand_id
1 'polypeptide(L)'
;MGYAHEYAAAIMHRGRIPMDPVDYVPNWQDGPRKAKFHPGADGFPLPDAPYPPGATLDRGLFPEGGAGRGEFDLGSLSGMLRDSYGLTGRRLGVQANTDLNALPFYPLANWSRGSASGGGLYPVSIHWVSGPSGPVPPGVHYYSTRHHSMRRLLTGDVSGRVRDALGEGAPGPETDQYLVLGIKYWQNSFKYNSFSFHAVSMDLGACVQTWRMWAAARGLSVEPALWFDEDRLAELLGVDPREEGIFAVVPLKWAGGEVSSGRSQAPAAPVSVRHQDVERSRTVLTFDALLRMQAATSADATARPAPGALAPAAAHPADERLPEVTLPAARPLDADVRTALRARRSSFGRFDARKPVTADQLAACLAAAAAGSRLGGDTGDVRLAKLYAFVGHVEGIAPGSYAYDPEARSLRRVKEGRPGEFLQKNYFLANYNLEQTGAVLVPTVRTTAVLDAVGDRGYRLVNATIGAVAQSVYTAAAAVDLGCGVALGFDNISYIEELGLEGTGEAPLLIMMIGNERPAPADFRYEIA
;
A
#
# COMPACT_ATOMS: atom_id res chain seq x y z
N MET A 1 19.79 -9.50 -17.48
CA MET A 1 18.90 -8.42 -17.03
C MET A 1 17.49 -8.86 -17.38
N GLY A 2 16.60 -8.95 -16.40
CA GLY A 2 15.22 -9.42 -16.60
C GLY A 2 14.31 -8.31 -17.14
N TYR A 3 13.06 -8.65 -17.45
CA TYR A 3 12.10 -7.67 -17.97
C TYR A 3 11.75 -6.59 -16.94
N ALA A 4 11.87 -6.90 -15.64
CA ALA A 4 11.61 -5.93 -14.58
C ALA A 4 12.57 -4.73 -14.62
N HIS A 5 13.83 -4.90 -15.06
CA HIS A 5 14.76 -3.78 -15.25
C HIS A 5 14.31 -2.85 -16.38
N GLU A 6 13.89 -3.42 -17.51
CA GLU A 6 13.35 -2.66 -18.66
C GLU A 6 12.08 -1.90 -18.26
N TYR A 7 11.16 -2.57 -17.57
CA TYR A 7 9.92 -1.97 -17.09
C TYR A 7 10.21 -0.86 -16.07
N ALA A 8 11.13 -1.08 -15.13
CA ALA A 8 11.56 -0.06 -14.17
C ALA A 8 12.11 1.20 -14.87
N ALA A 9 12.97 1.01 -15.88
CA ALA A 9 13.48 2.11 -16.69
C ALA A 9 12.35 2.85 -17.43
N ALA A 10 11.43 2.13 -18.08
CA ALA A 10 10.29 2.73 -18.77
C ALA A 10 9.42 3.57 -17.82
N ILE A 11 9.19 3.09 -16.59
CA ILE A 11 8.45 3.82 -15.56
C ILE A 11 9.15 5.13 -15.18
N MET A 12 10.47 5.10 -15.01
CA MET A 12 11.26 6.30 -14.69
C MET A 12 11.20 7.36 -15.79
N HIS A 13 11.10 6.95 -17.04
CA HIS A 13 11.06 7.86 -18.18
C HIS A 13 9.65 8.21 -18.66
N ARG A 14 8.59 7.65 -18.05
CA ARG A 14 7.21 7.72 -18.57
C ARG A 14 6.65 9.14 -18.74
N GLY A 15 7.16 10.10 -17.96
CA GLY A 15 6.79 11.51 -18.06
C GLY A 15 7.34 12.22 -19.30
N ARG A 16 8.39 11.65 -19.91
CA ARG A 16 9.05 12.17 -21.11
C ARG A 16 8.84 11.26 -22.33
N ILE A 17 8.74 9.95 -22.10
CA ILE A 17 8.52 8.91 -23.11
C ILE A 17 7.30 8.10 -22.69
N PRO A 18 6.13 8.31 -23.30
CA PRO A 18 4.92 7.58 -22.93
C PRO A 18 5.09 6.06 -23.05
N MET A 19 4.48 5.32 -22.12
CA MET A 19 4.40 3.86 -22.22
C MET A 19 3.24 3.47 -23.13
N ASP A 20 3.45 2.46 -23.98
CA ASP A 20 2.37 1.90 -24.78
C ASP A 20 1.27 1.26 -23.91
N PRO A 21 -0.01 1.38 -24.27
CA PRO A 21 -0.55 2.19 -25.38
C PRO A 21 -0.63 3.70 -25.03
N VAL A 22 -0.09 4.57 -25.88
CA VAL A 22 0.03 6.02 -25.65
C VAL A 22 -1.32 6.74 -25.59
N ASP A 23 -2.24 6.43 -26.51
CA ASP A 23 -3.53 7.13 -26.66
C ASP A 23 -4.70 6.38 -26.01
N TYR A 24 -4.42 5.60 -24.97
CA TYR A 24 -5.46 4.82 -24.29
C TYR A 24 -6.40 5.71 -23.48
N VAL A 25 -7.70 5.62 -23.79
CA VAL A 25 -8.77 6.31 -23.07
C VAL A 25 -9.64 5.30 -22.32
N PRO A 26 -9.71 5.36 -20.98
CA PRO A 26 -10.58 4.49 -20.19
C PRO A 26 -12.06 4.65 -20.54
N ASN A 27 -12.75 3.55 -20.83
CA ASN A 27 -14.21 3.55 -20.98
C ASN A 27 -14.90 3.39 -19.61
N TRP A 28 -15.23 4.51 -18.97
CA TRP A 28 -15.86 4.52 -17.64
C TRP A 28 -17.27 3.92 -17.62
N GLN A 29 -18.01 3.96 -18.73
CA GLN A 29 -19.32 3.33 -18.84
C GLN A 29 -19.20 1.81 -18.75
N ASP A 30 -18.13 1.24 -19.33
CA ASP A 30 -17.79 -0.18 -19.29
C ASP A 30 -16.69 -0.51 -18.26
N GLY A 31 -16.51 0.32 -17.23
CA GLY A 31 -15.48 0.11 -16.21
C GLY A 31 -15.74 -1.12 -15.31
N PRO A 32 -14.73 -1.60 -14.61
CA PRO A 32 -14.79 -2.83 -13.82
C PRO A 32 -15.71 -2.71 -12.60
N ARG A 33 -16.08 -3.86 -12.05
CA ARG A 33 -16.73 -3.92 -10.73
C ARG A 33 -15.72 -3.52 -9.64
N LYS A 34 -16.12 -2.63 -8.72
CA LYS A 34 -15.26 -2.13 -7.60
C LYS A 34 -14.82 -3.20 -6.56
N ALA A 35 -15.30 -4.43 -6.67
CA ALA A 35 -14.98 -5.60 -5.86
C ALA A 35 -15.38 -6.87 -6.63
N LYS A 36 -14.84 -8.05 -6.28
CA LYS A 36 -15.26 -9.32 -6.88
C LYS A 36 -16.68 -9.66 -6.46
N PHE A 37 -17.39 -10.37 -7.33
CA PHE A 37 -18.75 -10.85 -7.11
C PHE A 37 -18.86 -12.31 -7.49
N HIS A 38 -19.13 -13.15 -6.49
CA HIS A 38 -19.30 -14.59 -6.65
C HIS A 38 -20.79 -14.94 -6.43
N PRO A 39 -21.60 -15.10 -7.50
CA PRO A 39 -22.99 -15.49 -7.39
C PRO A 39 -23.13 -16.85 -6.71
N GLY A 40 -24.20 -17.03 -5.93
CA GLY A 40 -24.53 -18.30 -5.28
C GLY A 40 -23.59 -18.73 -4.15
N ALA A 41 -22.49 -18.01 -3.88
CA ALA A 41 -21.66 -18.27 -2.71
C ALA A 41 -22.45 -17.98 -1.42
N ASP A 42 -22.32 -18.80 -0.40
CA ASP A 42 -22.82 -18.45 0.93
C ASP A 42 -21.93 -17.38 1.55
N GLY A 43 -22.46 -16.62 2.50
CA GLY A 43 -21.63 -15.73 3.29
C GLY A 43 -22.14 -15.55 4.70
N PHE A 44 -21.23 -15.13 5.58
CA PHE A 44 -21.51 -14.79 6.96
C PHE A 44 -21.00 -13.37 7.26
N PRO A 45 -21.76 -12.56 8.01
CA PRO A 45 -21.31 -11.24 8.42
C PRO A 45 -20.11 -11.37 9.36
N LEU A 46 -19.17 -10.43 9.26
CA LEU A 46 -18.11 -10.32 10.24
C LEU A 46 -18.62 -9.51 11.45
N PRO A 47 -18.22 -9.86 12.69
CA PRO A 47 -18.69 -9.18 13.88
C PRO A 47 -18.11 -7.78 13.98
N ASP A 48 -18.87 -6.84 14.54
CA ASP A 48 -18.30 -5.55 14.93
C ASP A 48 -17.22 -5.76 15.99
N ALA A 49 -16.07 -5.12 15.79
CA ALA A 49 -14.93 -5.22 16.68
C ALA A 49 -14.69 -3.86 17.37
N PRO A 50 -14.73 -3.78 18.71
CA PRO A 50 -14.26 -2.58 19.39
C PRO A 50 -12.78 -2.36 19.11
N TYR A 51 -12.35 -1.10 19.15
CA TYR A 51 -10.94 -0.74 19.00
C TYR A 51 -10.46 -0.06 20.29
N PRO A 52 -9.42 -0.61 20.96
CA PRO A 52 -8.93 -0.04 22.21
C PRO A 52 -8.38 1.38 21.98
N PRO A 53 -8.80 2.40 22.77
CA PRO A 53 -8.25 3.75 22.65
C PRO A 53 -6.73 3.81 22.86
N GLY A 54 -6.19 2.90 23.67
CA GLY A 54 -4.73 2.79 23.91
C GLY A 54 -3.94 2.12 22.78
N ALA A 55 -4.58 1.68 21.69
CA ALA A 55 -3.91 1.16 20.50
C ALA A 55 -3.60 2.31 19.53
N THR A 56 -2.75 3.24 20.00
CA THR A 56 -2.35 4.47 19.32
C THR A 56 -1.55 4.21 18.05
N LEU A 57 -1.54 5.17 17.14
CA LEU A 57 -0.73 5.11 15.92
C LEU A 57 0.77 5.08 16.24
N ASP A 58 1.19 5.76 17.32
CA ASP A 58 2.57 5.68 17.83
C ASP A 58 3.00 4.23 18.10
N ARG A 59 2.17 3.46 18.84
CA ARG A 59 2.42 2.03 19.09
C ARG A 59 2.38 1.17 17.82
N GLY A 60 1.59 1.59 16.83
CA GLY A 60 1.49 0.92 15.54
C GLY A 60 2.71 1.10 14.65
N LEU A 61 3.34 2.27 14.67
CA LEU A 61 4.50 2.60 13.86
C LEU A 61 5.84 2.33 14.56
N PHE A 62 5.86 2.46 15.89
CA PHE A 62 7.04 2.36 16.74
C PHE A 62 6.80 1.40 17.92
N PRO A 63 6.52 0.10 17.66
CA PRO A 63 6.24 -0.86 18.74
C PRO A 63 7.45 -1.04 19.67
N GLU A 64 7.23 -0.89 20.97
CA GLU A 64 8.22 -1.18 22.00
C GLU A 64 8.38 -2.70 22.17
N GLY A 65 9.62 -3.20 22.19
CA GLY A 65 9.90 -4.62 22.52
C GLY A 65 9.78 -5.63 21.36
N GLY A 66 9.68 -5.18 20.11
CA GLY A 66 9.73 -6.03 18.92
C GLY A 66 8.35 -6.55 18.46
N ALA A 67 8.35 -7.68 17.74
CA ALA A 67 7.14 -8.24 17.15
C ALA A 67 6.08 -8.63 18.21
N GLY A 68 4.82 -8.32 17.92
CA GLY A 68 3.69 -8.60 18.80
C GLY A 68 3.52 -10.10 19.08
N ARG A 69 3.25 -10.46 20.35
CA ARG A 69 3.08 -11.86 20.78
C ARG A 69 1.62 -12.31 20.88
N GLY A 70 0.70 -11.38 20.75
CA GLY A 70 -0.74 -11.64 20.82
C GLY A 70 -1.23 -12.49 19.65
N GLU A 71 -2.49 -12.90 19.75
CA GLU A 71 -3.11 -13.83 18.82
C GLU A 71 -4.35 -13.20 18.19
N PHE A 72 -4.55 -13.46 16.91
CA PHE A 72 -5.75 -13.09 16.20
C PHE A 72 -6.93 -13.97 16.63
N ASP A 73 -8.10 -13.38 16.58
CA ASP A 73 -9.39 -14.04 16.66
C ASP A 73 -10.30 -13.45 15.57
N LEU A 74 -11.55 -13.91 15.49
CA LEU A 74 -12.48 -13.39 14.48
C LEU A 74 -12.79 -11.91 14.68
N GLY A 75 -12.79 -11.41 15.92
CA GLY A 75 -13.02 -10.00 16.22
C GLY A 75 -11.87 -9.13 15.73
N SER A 76 -10.62 -9.50 16.00
CA SER A 76 -9.46 -8.75 15.57
C SER A 76 -9.26 -8.82 14.05
N LEU A 77 -9.46 -9.99 13.43
CA LEU A 77 -9.50 -10.11 11.97
C LEU A 77 -10.58 -9.21 11.36
N SER A 78 -11.80 -9.26 11.90
CA SER A 78 -12.91 -8.43 11.44
C SER A 78 -12.58 -6.94 11.51
N GLY A 79 -12.14 -6.47 12.68
CA GLY A 79 -11.77 -5.06 12.90
C GLY A 79 -10.69 -4.60 11.94
N MET A 80 -9.64 -5.40 11.74
CA MET A 80 -8.54 -5.09 10.82
C MET A 80 -9.05 -4.96 9.38
N LEU A 81 -9.88 -5.90 8.92
CA LEU A 81 -10.44 -5.87 7.57
C LEU A 81 -11.43 -4.72 7.36
N ARG A 82 -12.22 -4.36 8.37
CA ARG A 82 -13.16 -3.22 8.32
C ARG A 82 -12.40 -1.91 8.24
N ASP A 83 -11.45 -1.72 9.15
CA ASP A 83 -10.72 -0.46 9.29
C ASP A 83 -9.72 -0.25 8.14
N SER A 84 -9.23 -1.31 7.49
CA SER A 84 -8.32 -1.18 6.33
C SER A 84 -9.06 -1.07 4.98
N TYR A 85 -9.82 -2.11 4.60
CA TYR A 85 -10.33 -2.29 3.23
C TYR A 85 -11.86 -2.33 3.16
N GLY A 86 -12.53 -2.30 4.31
CA GLY A 86 -13.96 -2.04 4.40
C GLY A 86 -14.31 -0.61 4.00
N LEU A 87 -15.58 -0.38 3.67
CA LEU A 87 -16.06 0.98 3.38
C LEU A 87 -16.15 1.76 4.70
N THR A 88 -15.41 2.85 4.82
CA THR A 88 -15.35 3.68 6.03
C THR A 88 -16.27 4.89 5.98
N GLY A 89 -16.66 5.34 4.78
CA GLY A 89 -17.55 6.48 4.61
C GLY A 89 -17.78 6.83 3.15
N ARG A 90 -18.82 7.61 2.88
CA ARG A 90 -19.06 8.19 1.55
C ARG A 90 -18.20 9.44 1.39
N ARG A 91 -17.54 9.60 0.25
CA ARG A 91 -16.74 10.78 -0.07
C ARG A 91 -17.65 11.88 -0.60
N LEU A 92 -18.01 12.82 0.26
CA LEU A 92 -18.90 13.95 -0.06
C LEU A 92 -18.17 15.29 -0.21
N GLY A 93 -17.01 15.43 0.43
CA GLY A 93 -16.25 16.69 0.38
C GLY A 93 -15.86 17.08 -1.04
N VAL A 94 -16.13 18.32 -1.40
CA VAL A 94 -15.83 18.90 -2.72
C VAL A 94 -14.35 19.26 -2.81
N GLN A 95 -13.69 18.79 -3.87
CA GLN A 95 -12.26 18.97 -4.13
C GLN A 95 -11.95 18.89 -5.63
N ALA A 96 -10.73 19.26 -6.03
CA ALA A 96 -10.34 19.48 -7.44
C ALA A 96 -10.44 18.23 -8.36
N ASN A 97 -10.55 17.04 -7.78
CA ASN A 97 -10.67 15.74 -8.41
C ASN A 97 -12.06 15.11 -8.14
N THR A 98 -13.10 15.92 -7.89
CA THR A 98 -14.47 15.44 -7.63
C THR A 98 -15.31 15.55 -8.90
N ASP A 99 -16.01 14.47 -9.27
CA ASP A 99 -17.11 14.57 -10.22
C ASP A 99 -18.37 15.03 -9.47
N LEU A 100 -18.70 16.32 -9.58
CA LEU A 100 -19.84 16.92 -8.91
C LEU A 100 -21.17 16.28 -9.32
N ASN A 101 -21.27 15.80 -10.57
CA ASN A 101 -22.49 15.18 -11.08
C ASN A 101 -22.75 13.81 -10.45
N ALA A 102 -21.71 13.14 -9.94
CA ALA A 102 -21.84 11.86 -9.26
C ALA A 102 -22.31 11.98 -7.80
N LEU A 103 -22.20 13.17 -7.18
CA LEU A 103 -22.48 13.34 -5.75
C LEU A 103 -23.92 13.04 -5.34
N PRO A 104 -24.98 13.40 -6.10
CA PRO A 104 -26.35 13.05 -5.74
C PRO A 104 -26.66 11.55 -5.87
N PHE A 105 -26.04 10.84 -6.80
CA PHE A 105 -26.43 9.48 -7.16
C PHE A 105 -25.71 8.40 -6.34
N TYR A 106 -26.44 7.71 -5.45
CA TYR A 106 -25.90 6.61 -4.65
C TYR A 106 -25.18 5.52 -5.47
N PRO A 107 -25.68 5.07 -6.65
CA PRO A 107 -24.96 4.09 -7.48
C PRO A 107 -23.59 4.56 -7.98
N LEU A 108 -23.39 5.88 -8.08
CA LEU A 108 -22.12 6.51 -8.50
C LEU A 108 -21.25 6.91 -7.30
N ALA A 109 -21.71 6.65 -6.07
CA ALA A 109 -21.01 7.06 -4.87
C ALA A 109 -19.58 6.50 -4.81
N ASN A 110 -18.67 7.38 -4.43
CA ASN A 110 -17.30 7.04 -4.08
C ASN A 110 -17.21 6.85 -2.58
N TRP A 111 -16.57 5.76 -2.18
CA TRP A 111 -16.43 5.36 -0.78
C TRP A 111 -14.96 5.43 -0.40
N SER A 112 -14.68 5.91 0.81
CA SER A 112 -13.37 5.82 1.42
C SER A 112 -13.15 4.43 2.01
N ARG A 113 -11.87 4.06 2.08
CA ARG A 113 -11.34 2.91 2.82
C ARG A 113 -10.17 3.41 3.68
N GLY A 114 -9.76 2.68 4.71
CA GLY A 114 -8.62 3.07 5.54
C GLY A 114 -7.29 3.02 4.81
N SER A 115 -7.10 2.09 3.87
CA SER A 115 -5.91 2.04 3.02
C SER A 115 -6.00 2.98 1.82
N ALA A 116 -4.88 3.56 1.41
CA ALA A 116 -4.75 4.29 0.15
C ALA A 116 -4.80 3.32 -1.05
N SER A 117 -5.19 3.85 -2.22
CA SER A 117 -5.09 3.11 -3.49
C SER A 117 -4.96 4.10 -4.66
N GLY A 118 -4.14 3.74 -5.65
CA GLY A 118 -3.98 4.44 -6.92
C GLY A 118 -5.33 4.68 -7.59
N GLY A 119 -5.71 5.96 -7.70
CA GLY A 119 -6.98 6.35 -8.32
C GLY A 119 -8.24 5.95 -7.53
N GLY A 120 -8.10 5.39 -6.33
CA GLY A 120 -9.22 4.88 -5.53
C GLY A 120 -9.90 3.65 -6.15
N LEU A 121 -9.13 2.82 -6.87
CA LEU A 121 -9.66 1.66 -7.60
C LEU A 121 -9.70 0.38 -6.76
N TYR A 122 -8.84 0.29 -5.74
CA TYR A 122 -8.80 -0.76 -4.73
C TYR A 122 -8.75 -2.20 -5.30
N PRO A 123 -7.66 -2.55 -6.03
CA PRO A 123 -7.55 -3.81 -6.77
C PRO A 123 -7.21 -5.03 -5.91
N VAL A 124 -6.90 -4.85 -4.62
CA VAL A 124 -6.49 -5.94 -3.73
C VAL A 124 -7.69 -6.84 -3.42
N SER A 125 -7.62 -8.10 -3.82
CA SER A 125 -8.55 -9.14 -3.38
C SER A 125 -8.01 -9.77 -2.09
N ILE A 126 -8.88 -9.98 -1.10
CA ILE A 126 -8.48 -10.53 0.20
C ILE A 126 -9.26 -11.82 0.40
N HIS A 127 -8.54 -12.93 0.48
CA HIS A 127 -9.09 -14.24 0.80
C HIS A 127 -8.57 -14.70 2.17
N TRP A 128 -9.46 -15.17 3.04
CA TRP A 128 -9.11 -15.86 4.26
C TRP A 128 -9.21 -17.37 4.01
N VAL A 129 -8.06 -18.04 4.02
CA VAL A 129 -7.99 -19.50 4.08
C VAL A 129 -7.97 -19.88 5.56
N SER A 130 -9.07 -20.46 6.02
CA SER A 130 -9.26 -20.84 7.42
C SER A 130 -9.14 -22.34 7.59
N GLY A 131 -8.26 -22.79 8.46
CA GLY A 131 -8.17 -24.17 8.92
C GLY A 131 -9.01 -24.44 10.17
N PRO A 132 -8.92 -25.66 10.74
CA PRO A 132 -9.72 -26.14 11.86
C PRO A 132 -9.64 -25.33 13.16
N SER A 133 -8.58 -24.53 13.37
CA SER A 133 -8.49 -23.67 14.57
C SER A 133 -9.43 -22.45 14.54
N GLY A 134 -9.95 -22.12 13.35
CA GLY A 134 -10.86 -20.99 13.15
C GLY A 134 -12.28 -21.27 13.68
N PRO A 135 -13.07 -20.24 13.99
CA PRO A 135 -14.44 -20.38 14.49
C PRO A 135 -15.47 -20.65 13.38
N VAL A 136 -15.02 -20.96 12.16
CA VAL A 136 -15.85 -21.23 10.98
C VAL A 136 -15.43 -22.54 10.32
N PRO A 137 -16.30 -23.21 9.57
CA PRO A 137 -15.91 -24.39 8.80
C PRO A 137 -14.68 -24.10 7.94
N PRO A 138 -13.67 -25.00 7.92
CA PRO A 138 -12.47 -24.79 7.12
C PRO A 138 -12.78 -24.57 5.64
N GLY A 139 -12.00 -23.70 4.99
CA GLY A 139 -12.26 -23.34 3.61
C GLY A 139 -11.58 -22.06 3.13
N VAL A 140 -11.96 -21.64 1.94
CA VAL A 140 -11.52 -20.38 1.32
C VAL A 140 -12.66 -19.38 1.36
N HIS A 141 -12.40 -18.19 1.90
CA HIS A 141 -13.39 -17.14 2.11
C HIS A 141 -12.94 -15.82 1.48
N TYR A 142 -13.72 -15.26 0.56
CA TYR A 142 -13.45 -13.91 0.03
C TYR A 142 -14.07 -12.82 0.89
N TYR A 143 -13.31 -11.79 1.25
CA TYR A 143 -13.81 -10.65 2.00
C TYR A 143 -14.63 -9.69 1.11
N SER A 144 -15.94 -9.63 1.35
CA SER A 144 -16.84 -8.68 0.71
C SER A 144 -16.76 -7.32 1.39
N THR A 145 -15.98 -6.40 0.81
CA THR A 145 -15.77 -5.06 1.35
C THR A 145 -17.05 -4.24 1.51
N ARG A 146 -18.03 -4.44 0.62
CA ARG A 146 -19.33 -3.74 0.64
C ARG A 146 -20.22 -4.17 1.81
N HIS A 147 -20.23 -5.46 2.12
CA HIS A 147 -21.14 -6.02 3.13
C HIS A 147 -20.45 -6.26 4.48
N HIS A 148 -19.13 -6.08 4.54
CA HIS A 148 -18.32 -6.49 5.69
C HIS A 148 -18.63 -7.92 6.13
N SER A 149 -18.46 -8.83 5.17
CA SER A 149 -18.82 -10.24 5.32
C SER A 149 -17.78 -11.09 4.61
N MET A 150 -17.69 -12.36 5.00
CA MET A 150 -16.92 -13.37 4.28
C MET A 150 -17.83 -14.16 3.35
N ARG A 151 -17.38 -14.41 2.13
CA ARG A 151 -18.07 -15.22 1.11
C ARG A 151 -17.34 -16.55 0.99
N ARG A 152 -17.97 -17.65 1.38
CA ARG A 152 -17.36 -18.99 1.32
C ARG A 152 -17.33 -19.47 -0.12
N LEU A 153 -16.12 -19.65 -0.64
CA LEU A 153 -15.85 -20.06 -2.02
C LEU A 153 -15.44 -21.53 -2.13
N LEU A 154 -14.95 -22.11 -1.03
CA LEU A 154 -14.58 -23.52 -0.93
C LEU A 154 -14.81 -23.98 0.50
N THR A 155 -15.31 -25.20 0.67
CA THR A 155 -15.44 -25.87 1.98
C THR A 155 -14.48 -27.05 2.03
N GLY A 156 -13.77 -27.20 3.15
CA GLY A 156 -12.75 -28.23 3.36
C GLY A 156 -11.43 -27.60 3.80
N ASP A 157 -10.67 -28.32 4.64
CA ASP A 157 -9.37 -27.85 5.09
C ASP A 157 -8.35 -27.91 3.95
N VAL A 158 -7.93 -26.74 3.50
CA VAL A 158 -6.89 -26.53 2.49
C VAL A 158 -5.70 -25.74 3.04
N SER A 159 -5.64 -25.52 4.35
CA SER A 159 -4.58 -24.77 5.02
C SER A 159 -3.19 -25.38 4.77
N GLY A 160 -3.10 -26.71 4.73
CA GLY A 160 -1.89 -27.44 4.37
C GLY A 160 -1.39 -27.14 2.95
N ARG A 161 -2.29 -26.87 1.99
CA ARG A 161 -1.89 -26.48 0.63
C ARG A 161 -1.26 -25.10 0.59
N VAL A 162 -1.74 -24.18 1.42
CA VAL A 162 -1.14 -22.84 1.56
C VAL A 162 0.23 -22.94 2.24
N ARG A 163 0.34 -23.75 3.31
CA ARG A 163 1.62 -24.02 3.99
C ARG A 163 2.66 -24.56 3.02
N ASP A 164 2.30 -25.57 2.23
CA ASP A 164 3.22 -26.14 1.25
C ASP A 164 3.61 -25.13 0.15
N ALA A 165 2.69 -24.27 -0.29
CA ALA A 165 2.98 -23.23 -1.28
C ALA A 165 3.94 -22.15 -0.73
N LEU A 166 3.87 -21.84 0.57
CA LEU A 166 4.79 -20.92 1.22
C LEU A 166 6.21 -21.50 1.33
N GLY A 167 6.32 -22.82 1.49
CA GLY A 167 7.59 -23.52 1.65
C GLY A 167 8.28 -23.24 2.99
N GLU A 168 9.46 -23.81 3.18
CA GLU A 168 10.26 -23.59 4.39
C GLU A 168 10.79 -22.15 4.47
N GLY A 169 10.92 -21.63 5.69
CA GLY A 169 11.41 -20.27 5.93
C GLY A 169 10.40 -19.15 5.61
N ALA A 170 9.11 -19.50 5.47
CA ALA A 170 8.01 -18.55 5.42
C ALA A 170 8.01 -17.63 6.65
N PRO A 171 7.83 -16.29 6.50
CA PRO A 171 7.74 -15.39 7.63
C PRO A 171 6.43 -15.60 8.37
N GLY A 172 6.41 -15.21 9.64
CA GLY A 172 5.24 -15.33 10.50
C GLY A 172 5.16 -16.69 11.22
N PRO A 173 4.04 -16.95 11.89
CA PRO A 173 3.87 -18.15 12.72
C PRO A 173 3.51 -19.37 11.90
N GLU A 174 3.83 -20.54 12.44
CA GLU A 174 3.12 -21.77 12.05
C GLU A 174 1.65 -21.64 12.45
N THR A 175 0.76 -21.79 11.46
CA THR A 175 -0.68 -21.56 11.61
C THR A 175 -1.47 -22.33 10.58
N ASP A 176 -2.78 -22.42 10.72
CA ASP A 176 -3.71 -22.86 9.67
C ASP A 176 -4.61 -21.72 9.18
N GLN A 177 -4.31 -20.47 9.58
CA GLN A 177 -5.04 -19.26 9.21
C GLN A 177 -4.18 -18.35 8.34
N TYR A 178 -4.61 -18.13 7.10
CA TYR A 178 -3.85 -17.33 6.12
C TYR A 178 -4.74 -16.28 5.46
N LEU A 179 -4.22 -15.07 5.30
CA LEU A 179 -4.76 -14.10 4.35
C LEU A 179 -3.97 -14.18 3.05
N VAL A 180 -4.63 -14.52 1.94
CA VAL A 180 -4.04 -14.57 0.61
C VAL A 180 -4.51 -13.34 -0.17
N LEU A 181 -3.55 -12.51 -0.60
CA LEU A 181 -3.80 -11.23 -1.25
C LEU A 181 -3.55 -11.36 -2.76
N GLY A 182 -4.60 -11.20 -3.54
CA GLY A 182 -4.51 -11.13 -5.00
C GLY A 182 -4.65 -9.70 -5.51
N ILE A 183 -4.36 -9.50 -6.79
CA ILE A 183 -4.56 -8.25 -7.52
C ILE A 183 -5.36 -8.54 -8.78
N LYS A 184 -6.63 -8.14 -8.81
CA LYS A 184 -7.44 -8.25 -10.02
C LYS A 184 -7.03 -7.15 -11.01
N TYR A 185 -6.28 -7.50 -12.04
CA TYR A 185 -5.61 -6.52 -12.89
C TYR A 185 -6.58 -5.54 -13.55
N TRP A 186 -7.69 -6.04 -14.09
CA TRP A 186 -8.68 -5.20 -14.78
C TRP A 186 -9.26 -4.09 -13.89
N GLN A 187 -9.32 -4.26 -12.56
CA GLN A 187 -9.79 -3.22 -11.65
C GLN A 187 -8.91 -1.96 -11.70
N ASN A 188 -7.63 -2.09 -12.05
CA ASN A 188 -6.68 -0.99 -12.13
C ASN A 188 -6.28 -0.67 -13.59
N SER A 189 -6.00 -1.70 -14.39
CA SER A 189 -5.49 -1.56 -15.75
C SER A 189 -6.49 -0.93 -16.72
N PHE A 190 -7.81 -0.99 -16.45
CA PHE A 190 -8.80 -0.24 -17.23
C PHE A 190 -8.54 1.28 -17.20
N LYS A 191 -7.89 1.79 -16.15
CA LYS A 191 -7.52 3.21 -16.02
C LYS A 191 -6.05 3.43 -16.35
N TYR A 192 -5.19 2.54 -15.86
CA TYR A 192 -3.75 2.74 -15.82
C TYR A 192 -2.96 1.88 -16.82
N ASN A 193 -3.62 1.16 -17.72
CA ASN A 193 -2.99 0.37 -18.78
C ASN A 193 -1.72 -0.40 -18.32
N SER A 194 -0.60 -0.25 -19.03
CA SER A 194 0.72 -0.77 -18.71
C SER A 194 1.33 -0.21 -17.43
N PHE A 195 0.95 0.99 -16.98
CA PHE A 195 1.37 1.55 -15.69
C PHE A 195 0.75 0.83 -14.48
N SER A 196 -0.28 0.01 -14.71
CA SER A 196 -1.02 -0.68 -13.66
C SER A 196 -0.13 -1.51 -12.73
N PHE A 197 0.87 -2.24 -13.25
CA PHE A 197 1.68 -3.15 -12.41
C PHE A 197 2.47 -2.39 -11.33
N HIS A 198 2.99 -1.21 -11.67
CA HIS A 198 3.62 -0.30 -10.72
C HIS A 198 2.64 0.17 -9.63
N ALA A 199 1.46 0.66 -10.05
CA ALA A 199 0.46 1.21 -9.13
C ALA A 199 -0.12 0.16 -8.18
N VAL A 200 -0.49 -1.03 -8.68
CA VAL A 200 -1.12 -2.09 -7.86
C VAL A 200 -0.16 -2.70 -6.83
N SER A 201 1.14 -2.72 -7.13
CA SER A 201 2.15 -3.16 -6.18
C SER A 201 2.28 -2.18 -4.99
N MET A 202 2.09 -0.87 -5.22
CA MET A 202 1.96 0.10 -4.13
C MET A 202 0.67 -0.07 -3.34
N ASP A 203 -0.44 -0.41 -4.00
CA ASP A 203 -1.72 -0.67 -3.33
C ASP A 203 -1.63 -1.85 -2.36
N LEU A 204 -0.88 -2.91 -2.72
CA LEU A 204 -0.55 -4.01 -1.82
C LEU A 204 0.19 -3.49 -0.58
N GLY A 205 1.27 -2.73 -0.78
CA GLY A 205 2.06 -2.14 0.28
C GLY A 205 1.26 -1.28 1.24
N ALA A 206 0.38 -0.43 0.71
CA ALA A 206 -0.52 0.39 1.52
C ALA A 206 -1.50 -0.45 2.35
N CYS A 207 -2.04 -1.54 1.78
CA CYS A 207 -2.92 -2.46 2.49
C CYS A 207 -2.18 -3.16 3.64
N VAL A 208 -1.04 -3.79 3.33
CA VAL A 208 -0.23 -4.53 4.31
C VAL A 208 0.27 -3.62 5.42
N GLN A 209 0.77 -2.42 5.10
CA GLN A 209 1.22 -1.49 6.14
C GLN A 209 0.08 -0.99 7.02
N THR A 210 -1.14 -0.86 6.48
CA THR A 210 -2.32 -0.58 7.31
C THR A 210 -2.52 -1.69 8.35
N TRP A 211 -2.40 -2.95 7.93
CA TRP A 211 -2.52 -4.11 8.83
C TRP A 211 -1.40 -4.16 9.86
N ARG A 212 -0.16 -3.85 9.47
CA ARG A 212 0.98 -3.82 10.40
C ARG A 212 0.79 -2.77 11.50
N MET A 213 0.42 -1.54 11.14
CA MET A 213 0.13 -0.50 12.13
C MET A 213 -1.04 -0.90 13.05
N TRP A 214 -2.13 -1.44 12.47
CA TRP A 214 -3.31 -1.87 13.21
C TRP A 214 -3.01 -3.02 14.18
N ALA A 215 -2.22 -4.00 13.73
CA ALA A 215 -1.83 -5.18 14.51
C ALA A 215 -0.83 -4.81 15.62
N ALA A 216 0.23 -4.09 15.29
CA ALA A 216 1.29 -3.71 16.22
C ALA A 216 0.75 -2.86 17.38
N ALA A 217 -0.15 -1.92 17.10
CA ALA A 217 -0.82 -1.11 18.13
C ALA A 217 -1.61 -1.95 19.15
N ARG A 218 -1.97 -3.19 18.80
CA ARG A 218 -2.70 -4.15 19.63
C ARG A 218 -1.82 -5.29 20.15
N GLY A 219 -0.50 -5.22 19.95
CA GLY A 219 0.44 -6.29 20.33
C GLY A 219 0.33 -7.55 19.47
N LEU A 220 -0.25 -7.45 18.28
CA LEU A 220 -0.31 -8.50 17.25
C LEU A 220 0.81 -8.26 16.21
N SER A 221 1.13 -9.27 15.39
CA SER A 221 2.10 -9.13 14.29
C SER A 221 1.50 -9.50 12.94
N VAL A 222 1.93 -8.81 11.90
CA VAL A 222 1.57 -9.09 10.49
C VAL A 222 2.87 -9.14 9.70
N GLU A 223 3.23 -10.34 9.25
CA GLU A 223 4.47 -10.60 8.53
C GLU A 223 4.13 -11.14 7.12
N PRO A 224 4.20 -10.32 6.06
CA PRO A 224 3.85 -10.76 4.72
C PRO A 224 4.94 -11.64 4.11
N ALA A 225 4.54 -12.81 3.61
CA ALA A 225 5.31 -13.59 2.66
C ALA A 225 5.05 -13.05 1.25
N LEU A 226 6.12 -12.72 0.54
CA LEU A 226 6.12 -12.25 -0.84
C LEU A 226 6.66 -13.31 -1.80
N TRP A 227 7.50 -14.25 -1.37
CA TRP A 227 7.97 -15.39 -2.17
C TRP A 227 7.27 -16.68 -1.75
N PHE A 228 6.62 -17.32 -2.72
CA PHE A 228 5.82 -18.54 -2.56
C PHE A 228 5.43 -19.08 -3.94
N ASP A 229 4.94 -20.32 -3.99
CA ASP A 229 4.37 -20.93 -5.19
C ASP A 229 3.04 -20.24 -5.57
N GLU A 230 3.15 -19.21 -6.42
CA GLU A 230 2.02 -18.39 -6.88
C GLU A 230 1.03 -19.20 -7.72
N ASP A 231 1.50 -20.08 -8.60
CA ASP A 231 0.65 -20.88 -9.48
C ASP A 231 -0.20 -21.86 -8.68
N ARG A 232 0.37 -22.50 -7.64
CA ARG A 232 -0.38 -23.38 -6.74
C ARG A 232 -1.49 -22.65 -5.98
N LEU A 233 -1.24 -21.40 -5.58
CA LEU A 233 -2.27 -20.59 -4.92
C LEU A 233 -3.31 -20.07 -5.91
N ALA A 234 -2.91 -19.73 -7.14
CA ALA A 234 -3.83 -19.36 -8.21
C ALA A 234 -4.76 -20.52 -8.58
N GLU A 235 -4.24 -21.74 -8.68
CA GLU A 235 -5.04 -22.96 -8.89
C GLU A 235 -6.04 -23.17 -7.74
N LEU A 236 -5.58 -23.07 -6.49
CA LEU A 236 -6.45 -23.20 -5.31
C LEU A 236 -7.59 -22.17 -5.33
N LEU A 237 -7.28 -20.91 -5.67
CA LEU A 237 -8.27 -19.83 -5.75
C LEU A 237 -9.10 -19.85 -7.04
N GLY A 238 -8.80 -20.73 -8.00
CA GLY A 238 -9.53 -20.86 -9.26
C GLY A 238 -9.43 -19.61 -10.14
N VAL A 239 -8.29 -18.90 -10.10
CA VAL A 239 -8.05 -17.68 -10.88
C VAL A 239 -7.00 -17.90 -11.96
N ASP A 240 -7.15 -17.22 -13.11
CA ASP A 240 -6.12 -17.18 -14.14
C ASP A 240 -5.03 -16.16 -13.72
N PRO A 241 -3.75 -16.56 -13.58
CA PRO A 241 -2.67 -15.64 -13.21
C PRO A 241 -2.53 -14.42 -14.13
N ARG A 242 -3.00 -14.51 -15.39
CA ARG A 242 -2.99 -13.39 -16.34
C ARG A 242 -4.06 -12.34 -16.05
N GLU A 243 -5.12 -12.72 -15.33
CA GLU A 243 -6.21 -11.82 -14.92
C GLU A 243 -6.07 -11.37 -13.46
N GLU A 244 -5.52 -12.23 -12.60
CA GLU A 244 -5.29 -11.97 -11.19
C GLU A 244 -4.02 -12.65 -10.68
N GLY A 245 -3.00 -11.85 -10.35
CA GLY A 245 -1.78 -12.34 -9.69
C GLY A 245 -1.94 -12.44 -8.18
N ILE A 246 -1.20 -13.35 -7.54
CA ILE A 246 -1.16 -13.49 -6.07
C ILE A 246 0.11 -12.84 -5.54
N PHE A 247 -0.04 -11.77 -4.77
CA PHE A 247 1.04 -10.84 -4.46
C PHE A 247 1.62 -11.03 -3.06
N ALA A 248 0.82 -11.47 -2.11
CA ALA A 248 1.28 -11.73 -0.75
C ALA A 248 0.43 -12.81 -0.06
N VAL A 249 1.02 -13.47 0.92
CA VAL A 249 0.32 -14.30 1.91
C VAL A 249 0.72 -13.82 3.30
N VAL A 250 -0.25 -13.67 4.19
CA VAL A 250 -0.01 -13.30 5.60
C VAL A 250 -0.48 -14.45 6.48
N PRO A 251 0.45 -15.23 7.07
CA PRO A 251 0.12 -16.18 8.12
C PRO A 251 -0.29 -15.44 9.40
N LEU A 252 -1.41 -15.82 10.00
CA LEU A 252 -1.93 -15.21 11.23
C LEU A 252 -1.71 -16.12 12.43
N LYS A 253 -1.12 -15.59 13.51
CA LYS A 253 -1.05 -16.33 14.78
C LYS A 253 -2.47 -16.37 15.34
N TRP A 254 -3.08 -17.53 15.50
CA TRP A 254 -4.49 -17.65 15.83
C TRP A 254 -4.73 -18.18 17.24
N ALA A 255 -5.70 -17.60 17.95
CA ALA A 255 -6.04 -18.00 19.30
C ALA A 255 -6.68 -19.40 19.33
N GLY A 256 -6.21 -20.25 20.25
CA GLY A 256 -6.77 -21.59 20.47
C GLY A 256 -6.41 -22.64 19.42
N GLY A 257 -5.45 -22.37 18.53
CA GLY A 257 -5.00 -23.34 17.53
C GLY A 257 -3.81 -24.18 17.99
N GLU A 258 -4.05 -25.46 18.32
CA GLU A 258 -3.01 -26.47 18.15
C GLU A 258 -2.90 -26.78 16.65
N VAL A 259 -1.83 -26.31 16.01
CA VAL A 259 -1.57 -26.63 14.61
C VAL A 259 -1.27 -28.12 14.53
N SER A 260 -2.14 -28.90 13.91
CA SER A 260 -1.81 -30.27 13.53
C SER A 260 -0.63 -30.22 12.57
N SER A 261 0.56 -30.59 13.06
CA SER A 261 1.80 -30.69 12.29
C SER A 261 1.78 -31.84 11.27
N GLY A 262 0.70 -32.61 11.21
CA GLY A 262 0.51 -33.65 10.23
C GLY A 262 0.50 -33.07 8.83
N ARG A 263 1.50 -33.44 8.00
CA ARG A 263 1.42 -33.28 6.55
C ARG A 263 0.06 -33.83 6.10
N SER A 264 -0.82 -32.97 5.60
CA SER A 264 -2.06 -33.43 4.98
C SER A 264 -1.66 -34.38 3.86
N GLN A 265 -2.12 -35.65 3.92
CA GLN A 265 -2.05 -36.50 2.74
C GLN A 265 -2.81 -35.77 1.63
N ALA A 266 -2.11 -35.35 0.58
CA ALA A 266 -2.74 -34.63 -0.52
C ALA A 266 -3.84 -35.53 -1.09
N PRO A 267 -5.12 -35.12 -1.10
CA PRO A 267 -6.12 -35.87 -1.83
C PRO A 267 -5.69 -35.95 -3.30
N ALA A 268 -5.84 -37.13 -3.91
CA ALA A 268 -5.37 -37.41 -5.28
C ALA A 268 -6.02 -36.53 -6.37
N ALA A 269 -7.08 -35.79 -6.03
CA ALA A 269 -7.78 -34.90 -6.95
C ALA A 269 -7.36 -33.43 -6.75
N PRO A 270 -7.29 -32.63 -7.83
CA PRO A 270 -7.09 -31.18 -7.73
C PRO A 270 -8.26 -30.55 -6.95
N VAL A 271 -7.92 -29.64 -6.03
CA VAL A 271 -8.89 -28.91 -5.18
C VAL A 271 -8.77 -27.44 -5.54
N SER A 272 -9.85 -26.88 -6.09
CA SER A 272 -9.92 -25.49 -6.52
C SER A 272 -11.28 -24.88 -6.20
N VAL A 273 -11.29 -23.58 -5.95
CA VAL A 273 -12.52 -22.78 -5.88
C VAL A 273 -13.26 -22.88 -7.22
N ARG A 274 -14.56 -23.20 -7.16
CA ARG A 274 -15.44 -23.28 -8.35
C ARG A 274 -16.34 -22.07 -8.53
N HIS A 275 -16.47 -21.24 -7.50
CA HIS A 275 -17.22 -19.99 -7.61
C HIS A 275 -16.42 -18.98 -8.44
N GLN A 276 -16.91 -18.68 -9.64
CA GLN A 276 -16.27 -17.71 -10.53
C GLN A 276 -16.68 -16.28 -10.19
N ASP A 277 -15.74 -15.35 -10.33
CA ASP A 277 -16.01 -13.92 -10.26
C ASP A 277 -16.75 -13.47 -11.52
N VAL A 278 -17.76 -12.61 -11.35
CA VAL A 278 -18.54 -12.05 -12.47
C VAL A 278 -18.22 -10.56 -12.63
N GLU A 279 -17.46 -10.28 -13.68
CA GLU A 279 -17.14 -8.92 -14.12
C GLU A 279 -18.38 -8.18 -14.64
N ARG A 280 -18.43 -6.85 -14.43
CA ARG A 280 -19.42 -5.94 -14.99
C ARG A 280 -19.06 -5.52 -16.42
N SER A 281 -17.78 -5.31 -16.71
CA SER A 281 -17.30 -4.92 -18.03
C SER A 281 -17.68 -5.93 -19.10
N ARG A 282 -18.15 -5.42 -20.25
CA ARG A 282 -18.41 -6.19 -21.46
C ARG A 282 -17.11 -6.50 -22.20
N THR A 283 -16.15 -5.59 -22.13
CA THR A 283 -14.83 -5.73 -22.74
C THR A 283 -13.77 -5.62 -21.65
N VAL A 284 -13.01 -6.71 -21.48
CA VAL A 284 -11.82 -6.76 -20.62
C VAL A 284 -10.60 -6.71 -21.53
N LEU A 285 -9.69 -5.75 -21.27
CA LEU A 285 -8.47 -5.61 -22.04
C LEU A 285 -7.26 -6.09 -21.24
N THR A 286 -6.29 -6.65 -21.97
CA THR A 286 -4.98 -6.99 -21.44
C THR A 286 -3.92 -6.07 -22.04
N PHE A 287 -2.82 -5.89 -21.32
CA PHE A 287 -1.71 -5.03 -21.76
C PHE A 287 -0.42 -5.85 -21.71
N ASP A 288 0.37 -5.82 -22.79
CA ASP A 288 1.57 -6.65 -22.95
C ASP A 288 2.56 -6.48 -21.79
N ALA A 289 2.87 -5.23 -21.44
CA ALA A 289 3.80 -4.95 -20.34
C ALA A 289 3.32 -5.49 -18.99
N LEU A 290 2.01 -5.47 -18.73
CA LEU A 290 1.44 -6.04 -17.51
C LEU A 290 1.54 -7.57 -17.50
N LEU A 291 1.24 -8.24 -18.62
CA LEU A 291 1.37 -9.69 -18.74
C LEU A 291 2.83 -10.15 -18.63
N ARG A 292 3.76 -9.43 -19.26
CA ARG A 292 5.19 -9.71 -19.18
C ARG A 292 5.73 -9.49 -17.75
N MET A 293 5.28 -8.46 -17.05
CA MET A 293 5.63 -8.28 -15.63
C MET A 293 5.05 -9.39 -14.75
N GLN A 294 3.80 -9.81 -14.99
CA GLN A 294 3.23 -10.95 -14.27
C GLN A 294 4.06 -12.22 -14.48
N ALA A 295 4.39 -12.56 -15.73
CA ALA A 295 5.21 -13.73 -16.04
C ALA A 295 6.61 -13.63 -15.40
N ALA A 296 7.29 -12.48 -15.56
CA ALA A 296 8.63 -12.25 -15.03
C ALA A 296 8.68 -12.36 -13.50
N THR A 297 7.68 -11.80 -12.79
CA THR A 297 7.64 -11.85 -11.32
C THR A 297 7.15 -13.19 -10.75
N SER A 298 6.58 -14.07 -11.58
CA SER A 298 6.11 -15.39 -11.18
C SER A 298 7.12 -16.50 -11.45
N ALA A 299 7.99 -16.34 -12.46
CA ALA A 299 8.91 -17.37 -12.93
C ALA A 299 9.77 -18.00 -11.82
N ASP A 300 10.28 -17.17 -10.90
CA ASP A 300 11.12 -17.60 -9.77
C ASP A 300 10.46 -17.31 -8.41
N ALA A 301 9.13 -17.35 -8.34
CA ALA A 301 8.38 -16.96 -7.14
C ALA A 301 8.69 -17.84 -5.91
N THR A 302 9.09 -19.10 -6.11
CA THR A 302 9.51 -20.03 -5.05
C THR A 302 10.97 -19.84 -4.62
N ALA A 303 11.77 -19.07 -5.35
CA ALA A 303 13.16 -18.77 -5.01
C ALA A 303 13.25 -17.68 -3.94
N ARG A 304 12.80 -18.02 -2.73
CA ARG A 304 12.82 -17.14 -1.56
C ARG A 304 14.26 -16.66 -1.28
N PRO A 305 14.50 -15.34 -1.15
CA PRO A 305 15.82 -14.82 -0.84
C PRO A 305 16.32 -15.31 0.53
N ALA A 306 17.61 -15.59 0.62
CA ALA A 306 18.24 -15.90 1.90
C ALA A 306 18.19 -14.68 2.85
N PRO A 307 18.18 -14.88 4.18
CA PRO A 307 18.31 -13.79 5.13
C PRO A 307 19.51 -12.90 4.81
N GLY A 308 19.29 -11.59 4.75
CA GLY A 308 20.33 -10.61 4.43
C GLY A 308 20.60 -10.40 2.93
N ALA A 309 19.93 -11.10 2.01
CA ALA A 309 20.10 -10.91 0.57
C ALA A 309 19.83 -9.47 0.10
N LEU A 310 18.95 -8.74 0.80
CA LEU A 310 18.63 -7.34 0.51
C LEU A 310 19.62 -6.32 1.07
N ALA A 311 20.61 -6.73 1.89
CA ALA A 311 21.57 -5.81 2.49
C ALA A 311 22.32 -4.93 1.47
N PRO A 312 22.77 -5.44 0.30
CA PRO A 312 23.40 -4.61 -0.73
C PRO A 312 22.47 -3.57 -1.36
N ALA A 313 21.16 -3.76 -1.24
CA ALA A 313 20.11 -2.88 -1.77
C ALA A 313 19.52 -1.92 -0.73
N ALA A 314 20.01 -1.96 0.51
CA ALA A 314 19.58 -1.05 1.57
C ALA A 314 19.73 0.43 1.14
N ALA A 315 18.87 1.26 1.72
CA ALA A 315 18.91 2.70 1.54
C ALA A 315 20.29 3.24 1.95
N HIS A 316 20.85 4.14 1.15
CA HIS A 316 22.11 4.82 1.50
C HIS A 316 21.92 5.65 2.77
N PRO A 317 22.95 5.77 3.62
CA PRO A 317 22.91 6.71 4.73
C PRO A 317 22.76 8.15 4.20
N ALA A 318 22.35 9.06 5.09
CA ALA A 318 22.39 10.48 4.80
C ALA A 318 23.85 10.95 4.68
N ASP A 319 24.15 11.90 3.81
CA ASP A 319 25.50 12.43 3.66
C ASP A 319 25.81 13.41 4.80
N GLU A 320 26.64 12.98 5.74
CA GLU A 320 27.04 13.76 6.92
C GLU A 320 27.81 15.04 6.58
N ARG A 321 28.34 15.17 5.36
CA ARG A 321 29.06 16.38 4.91
C ARG A 321 28.11 17.52 4.57
N LEU A 322 26.83 17.23 4.34
CA LEU A 322 25.82 18.25 4.06
C LEU A 322 25.43 19.01 5.34
N PRO A 323 25.14 20.32 5.26
CA PRO A 323 24.74 21.10 6.42
C PRO A 323 23.51 20.50 7.12
N GLU A 324 23.62 20.31 8.43
CA GLU A 324 22.57 19.74 9.26
C GLU A 324 21.55 20.79 9.70
N VAL A 325 20.28 20.40 9.69
CA VAL A 325 19.17 21.11 10.33
C VAL A 325 18.51 20.13 11.30
N THR A 326 18.71 20.36 12.60
CA THR A 326 18.08 19.55 13.65
C THR A 326 16.57 19.72 13.62
N LEU A 327 15.83 18.60 13.66
CA LEU A 327 14.39 18.63 13.85
C LEU A 327 14.07 18.61 15.36
N PRO A 328 12.97 19.25 15.79
CA PRO A 328 12.46 19.03 17.13
C PRO A 328 11.99 17.58 17.29
N ALA A 329 11.65 17.20 18.53
CA ALA A 329 10.96 15.93 18.77
C ALA A 329 9.70 15.84 17.89
N ALA A 330 9.50 14.68 17.28
CA ALA A 330 8.29 14.39 16.51
C ALA A 330 7.06 14.55 17.40
N ARG A 331 6.01 15.19 16.86
CA ARG A 331 4.73 15.25 17.55
C ARG A 331 4.20 13.83 17.81
N PRO A 332 3.76 13.51 19.03
CA PRO A 332 3.12 12.23 19.33
C PRO A 332 1.89 11.97 18.44
N LEU A 333 1.74 10.71 18.03
CA LEU A 333 0.63 10.20 17.23
C LEU A 333 -0.38 9.50 18.15
N ASP A 334 -0.95 10.28 19.08
CA ASP A 334 -1.80 9.80 20.18
C ASP A 334 -3.15 9.25 19.75
N ALA A 335 -3.62 9.59 18.55
CA ALA A 335 -4.86 9.05 18.02
C ALA A 335 -4.77 7.52 17.86
N ASP A 336 -5.84 6.81 18.22
CA ASP A 336 -5.95 5.39 17.94
C ASP A 336 -5.94 5.14 16.42
N VAL A 337 -5.38 4.01 15.98
CA VAL A 337 -5.18 3.73 14.54
C VAL A 337 -6.50 3.78 13.76
N ARG A 338 -7.61 3.31 14.34
CA ARG A 338 -8.93 3.36 13.68
C ARG A 338 -9.36 4.81 13.45
N THR A 339 -9.22 5.67 14.45
CA THR A 339 -9.55 7.10 14.33
C THR A 339 -8.67 7.77 13.26
N ALA A 340 -7.35 7.52 13.27
CA ALA A 340 -6.44 8.04 12.25
C ALA A 340 -6.81 7.55 10.84
N LEU A 341 -7.11 6.26 10.65
CA LEU A 341 -7.53 5.68 9.37
C LEU A 341 -8.85 6.25 8.84
N ARG A 342 -9.78 6.61 9.73
CA ARG A 342 -11.06 7.23 9.39
C ARG A 342 -10.93 8.71 9.04
N ALA A 343 -10.05 9.44 9.73
CA ALA A 343 -9.77 10.85 9.47
C ALA A 343 -8.93 11.06 8.19
N ARG A 344 -8.08 10.08 7.86
CA ARG A 344 -7.21 10.07 6.70
C ARG A 344 -8.00 10.22 5.40
N ARG A 345 -7.60 11.20 4.59
CA ARG A 345 -8.14 11.47 3.25
C ARG A 345 -7.04 12.02 2.35
N SER A 346 -7.26 11.92 1.04
CA SER A 346 -6.43 12.63 0.06
C SER A 346 -6.94 14.07 -0.11
N SER A 347 -6.05 15.05 0.09
CA SER A 347 -6.40 16.48 0.18
C SER A 347 -6.85 17.10 -1.14
N PHE A 348 -6.30 16.67 -2.28
CA PHE A 348 -6.65 17.18 -3.63
C PHE A 348 -6.88 18.70 -3.72
N GLY A 349 -5.80 19.47 -3.79
CA GLY A 349 -5.85 20.90 -4.08
C GLY A 349 -6.38 21.78 -2.94
N ARG A 350 -6.54 21.22 -1.73
CA ARG A 350 -7.03 21.94 -0.55
C ARG A 350 -5.97 22.64 0.28
N PHE A 351 -4.69 22.50 -0.04
CA PHE A 351 -3.60 23.06 0.77
C PHE A 351 -3.64 24.60 0.81
N ASP A 352 -3.17 25.16 1.92
CA ASP A 352 -3.11 26.59 2.20
C ASP A 352 -1.80 26.94 2.91
N ALA A 353 -0.88 27.58 2.19
CA ALA A 353 0.43 27.95 2.72
C ALA A 353 0.39 29.08 3.76
N ARG A 354 -0.74 29.78 3.93
CA ARG A 354 -0.87 30.85 4.94
C ARG A 354 -0.70 30.33 6.36
N LYS A 355 -1.01 29.05 6.58
CA LYS A 355 -0.71 28.35 7.82
C LYS A 355 0.43 27.36 7.56
N PRO A 356 1.67 27.69 7.96
CA PRO A 356 2.80 26.78 7.78
C PRO A 356 2.61 25.48 8.57
N VAL A 357 3.28 24.43 8.12
CA VAL A 357 3.43 23.19 8.88
C VAL A 357 4.42 23.44 10.01
N THR A 358 4.14 22.95 11.21
CA THR A 358 5.09 23.07 12.33
C THR A 358 6.21 22.03 12.18
N ALA A 359 7.41 22.33 12.68
CA ALA A 359 8.56 21.42 12.51
C ALA A 359 8.38 20.05 13.18
N ASP A 360 7.65 19.96 14.30
CA ASP A 360 7.29 18.71 14.99
C ASP A 360 6.29 17.86 14.18
N GLN A 361 5.38 18.48 13.42
CA GLN A 361 4.51 17.79 12.47
C GLN A 361 5.28 17.21 11.29
N LEU A 362 6.22 17.98 10.72
CA LEU A 362 7.10 17.47 9.66
C LEU A 362 7.92 16.28 10.18
N ALA A 363 8.51 16.41 11.38
CA ALA A 363 9.27 15.35 12.02
C ALA A 363 8.43 14.07 12.23
N ALA A 364 7.17 14.20 12.66
CA ALA A 364 6.25 13.06 12.80
C ALA A 364 5.99 12.36 11.47
N CYS A 365 5.72 13.11 10.39
CA CYS A 365 5.51 12.55 9.06
C CYS A 365 6.77 11.86 8.50
N LEU A 366 7.96 12.44 8.70
CA LEU A 366 9.23 11.83 8.27
C LEU A 366 9.58 10.57 9.07
N ALA A 367 9.35 10.57 10.38
CA ALA A 367 9.53 9.39 11.22
C ALA A 367 8.58 8.26 10.80
N ALA A 368 7.31 8.58 10.54
CA ALA A 368 6.33 7.62 10.04
C ALA A 368 6.71 7.08 8.66
N ALA A 369 7.20 7.94 7.75
CA ALA A 369 7.72 7.52 6.45
C ALA A 369 8.87 6.50 6.60
N ALA A 370 9.84 6.80 7.46
CA ALA A 370 10.99 5.93 7.70
C ALA A 370 10.63 4.60 8.39
N ALA A 371 9.58 4.57 9.20
CA ALA A 371 9.01 3.34 9.75
C ALA A 371 8.32 2.50 8.65
N GLY A 372 7.54 3.15 7.77
CA GLY A 372 6.89 2.52 6.62
C GLY A 372 7.85 1.95 5.57
N SER A 373 9.12 2.37 5.58
CA SER A 373 10.17 1.83 4.71
C SER A 373 10.62 0.41 5.07
N ARG A 374 10.11 -0.17 6.17
CA ARG A 374 10.34 -1.56 6.59
C ARG A 374 9.05 -2.34 6.42
N LEU A 375 8.93 -3.15 5.36
CA LEU A 375 7.68 -3.87 5.06
C LEU A 375 7.44 -5.10 5.98
N GLY A 376 8.49 -5.62 6.61
CA GLY A 376 8.44 -6.82 7.46
C GLY A 376 8.43 -8.11 6.63
N GLY A 377 8.19 -9.23 7.30
CA GLY A 377 8.16 -10.55 6.70
C GLY A 377 9.46 -10.90 5.98
N ASP A 378 9.37 -11.21 4.68
CA ASP A 378 10.53 -11.58 3.85
C ASP A 378 11.62 -10.50 3.76
N THR A 379 11.30 -9.24 4.08
CA THR A 379 12.29 -8.15 4.07
C THR A 379 13.04 -8.01 5.39
N GLY A 380 12.54 -8.65 6.45
CA GLY A 380 12.95 -8.36 7.83
C GLY A 380 12.93 -6.86 8.11
N ASP A 381 13.99 -6.37 8.75
CA ASP A 381 14.16 -4.98 9.19
C ASP A 381 14.86 -4.06 8.18
N VAL A 382 15.15 -4.53 6.97
CA VAL A 382 15.89 -3.73 5.98
C VAL A 382 15.06 -2.51 5.56
N ARG A 383 15.66 -1.33 5.69
CA ARG A 383 15.11 -0.07 5.17
C ARG A 383 15.52 0.07 3.70
N LEU A 384 14.58 -0.11 2.78
CA LEU A 384 14.85 -0.02 1.33
C LEU A 384 14.66 1.39 0.77
N ALA A 385 13.88 2.23 1.44
CA ALA A 385 13.60 3.59 0.99
C ALA A 385 14.36 4.64 1.81
N LYS A 386 15.02 5.58 1.11
CA LYS A 386 15.54 6.84 1.65
C LYS A 386 14.51 7.94 1.40
N LEU A 387 14.50 8.95 2.25
CA LEU A 387 13.47 9.99 2.24
C LEU A 387 14.12 11.34 1.98
N TYR A 388 13.58 12.06 1.01
CA TYR A 388 13.89 13.46 0.76
C TYR A 388 12.66 14.32 1.04
N ALA A 389 12.88 15.59 1.36
CA ALA A 389 11.82 16.56 1.60
C ALA A 389 12.15 17.88 0.88
N PHE A 390 11.25 18.31 0.00
CA PHE A 390 11.19 19.69 -0.46
C PHE A 390 10.38 20.50 0.54
N VAL A 391 11.04 21.35 1.30
CA VAL A 391 10.43 22.20 2.32
C VAL A 391 10.06 23.55 1.69
N GLY A 392 8.78 23.91 1.75
CA GLY A 392 8.25 25.18 1.26
C GLY A 392 7.83 26.09 2.41
N HIS A 393 6.83 25.66 3.18
CA HIS A 393 6.18 26.45 4.24
C HIS A 393 6.18 25.68 5.56
N VAL A 394 7.35 25.56 6.19
CA VAL A 394 7.54 24.91 7.50
C VAL A 394 8.16 25.88 8.49
N GLU A 395 7.59 25.97 9.69
CA GLU A 395 8.08 26.87 10.74
C GLU A 395 9.50 26.51 11.16
N GLY A 396 10.38 27.51 11.22
CA GLY A 396 11.76 27.33 11.70
C GLY A 396 12.70 26.57 10.76
N ILE A 397 12.24 26.13 9.59
CA ILE A 397 13.06 25.43 8.59
C ILE A 397 13.07 26.24 7.30
N ALA A 398 14.27 26.61 6.83
CA ALA A 398 14.41 27.38 5.61
C ALA A 398 13.90 26.58 4.38
N PRO A 399 13.27 27.24 3.38
CA PRO A 399 12.90 26.58 2.15
C PRO A 399 14.11 25.98 1.43
N GLY A 400 13.96 24.75 0.93
CA GLY A 400 15.04 23.99 0.28
C GLY A 400 14.68 22.53 0.06
N SER A 401 15.60 21.77 -0.52
CA SER A 401 15.53 20.31 -0.56
C SER A 401 16.48 19.70 0.47
N TYR A 402 16.01 18.66 1.13
CA TYR A 402 16.70 18.02 2.25
C TYR A 402 16.65 16.50 2.11
N ALA A 403 17.73 15.81 2.48
CA ALA A 403 17.70 14.38 2.76
C ALA A 403 17.39 14.18 4.25
N TYR A 404 16.47 13.28 4.59
CA TYR A 404 16.16 12.96 5.98
C TYR A 404 17.12 11.90 6.52
N ASP A 405 17.70 12.20 7.67
CA ASP A 405 18.50 11.27 8.46
C ASP A 405 17.63 10.69 9.58
N PRO A 406 17.14 9.44 9.45
CA PRO A 406 16.26 8.83 10.44
C PRO A 406 16.97 8.46 11.74
N GLU A 407 18.29 8.28 11.73
CA GLU A 407 19.06 7.90 12.92
C GLU A 407 19.39 9.14 13.77
N ALA A 408 19.84 10.22 13.13
CA ALA A 408 20.05 11.51 13.78
C ALA A 408 18.74 12.29 14.03
N ARG A 409 17.63 11.87 13.39
CA ARG A 409 16.34 12.58 13.37
C ARG A 409 16.52 14.04 12.92
N SER A 410 17.28 14.24 11.86
CA SER A 410 17.62 15.56 11.34
C SER A 410 17.49 15.61 9.81
N LEU A 411 17.61 16.81 9.27
CA LEU A 411 17.62 17.06 7.83
C LEU A 411 19.03 17.45 7.39
N ARG A 412 19.51 16.85 6.29
CA ARG A 412 20.74 17.23 5.60
C ARG A 412 20.37 18.07 4.39
N ARG A 413 20.78 19.33 4.35
CA ARG A 413 20.40 20.28 3.30
C ARG A 413 21.12 19.97 1.99
N VAL A 414 20.37 19.58 0.98
CA VAL A 414 20.86 19.23 -0.37
C VAL A 414 20.96 20.49 -1.23
N LYS A 415 19.89 21.31 -1.26
CA LYS A 415 19.84 22.53 -2.05
C LYS A 415 19.05 23.62 -1.33
N GLU A 416 19.57 24.84 -1.35
CA GLU A 416 18.88 26.03 -0.85
C GLU A 416 17.90 26.57 -1.89
N GLY A 417 16.81 27.18 -1.42
CA GLY A 417 15.88 27.93 -2.27
C GLY A 417 14.45 27.42 -2.21
N ARG A 418 13.51 28.23 -2.68
CA ARG A 418 12.08 27.87 -2.67
C ARG A 418 11.80 26.81 -3.73
N PRO A 419 11.26 25.63 -3.37
CA PRO A 419 11.12 24.53 -4.33
C PRO A 419 9.85 24.62 -5.20
N GLY A 420 8.91 25.52 -4.89
CA GLY A 420 7.55 25.40 -5.43
C GLY A 420 7.43 25.63 -6.95
N GLU A 421 8.25 26.48 -7.57
CA GLU A 421 8.30 26.59 -9.04
C GLU A 421 8.74 25.26 -9.68
N PHE A 422 9.82 24.66 -9.17
CA PHE A 422 10.31 23.36 -9.61
C PHE A 422 9.23 22.28 -9.44
N LEU A 423 8.63 22.21 -8.26
CA LEU A 423 7.60 21.21 -7.95
C LEU A 423 6.41 21.35 -8.90
N GLN A 424 5.89 22.57 -9.08
CA GLN A 424 4.71 22.81 -9.90
C GLN A 424 4.96 22.58 -11.39
N LYS A 425 6.14 22.97 -11.90
CA LYS A 425 6.53 22.76 -13.31
C LYS A 425 6.65 21.28 -13.66
N ASN A 426 7.11 20.46 -12.71
CA ASN A 426 7.35 19.03 -12.92
C ASN A 426 6.18 18.14 -12.51
N TYR A 427 4.98 18.71 -12.34
CA TYR A 427 3.77 17.99 -11.97
C TYR A 427 2.76 17.98 -13.12
N PHE A 428 2.26 16.80 -13.48
CA PHE A 428 1.47 16.62 -14.71
C PHE A 428 -0.05 16.71 -14.52
N LEU A 429 -0.52 16.79 -13.28
CA LEU A 429 -1.96 16.79 -12.98
C LEU A 429 -2.44 18.15 -12.50
N ALA A 430 -3.69 18.48 -12.81
CA ALA A 430 -4.31 19.75 -12.43
C ALA A 430 -5.09 19.70 -11.10
N ASN A 431 -4.72 18.79 -10.19
CA ASN A 431 -5.46 18.53 -8.95
C ASN A 431 -4.70 18.91 -7.66
N TYR A 432 -3.50 19.48 -7.77
CA TYR A 432 -2.76 20.09 -6.65
C TYR A 432 -2.07 21.38 -7.09
N ASN A 433 -2.01 22.33 -6.17
CA ASN A 433 -1.09 23.47 -6.24
C ASN A 433 0.06 23.18 -5.28
N LEU A 434 1.23 22.84 -5.82
CA LEU A 434 2.40 22.42 -5.05
C LEU A 434 3.07 23.58 -4.31
N GLU A 435 2.96 24.81 -4.81
CA GLU A 435 3.43 26.02 -4.11
C GLU A 435 2.70 26.24 -2.78
N GLN A 436 1.49 25.69 -2.63
CA GLN A 436 0.70 25.81 -1.39
C GLN A 436 1.01 24.70 -0.37
N THR A 437 1.87 23.74 -0.69
CA THR A 437 2.19 22.61 0.20
C THR A 437 3.20 23.03 1.25
N GLY A 438 3.06 22.51 2.48
CA GLY A 438 4.06 22.75 3.52
C GLY A 438 5.39 22.09 3.16
N ALA A 439 5.32 20.81 2.81
CA ALA A 439 6.45 20.05 2.28
C ALA A 439 5.99 18.97 1.28
N VAL A 440 6.89 18.57 0.40
CA VAL A 440 6.74 17.42 -0.49
C VAL A 440 7.80 16.38 -0.16
N LEU A 441 7.36 15.24 0.37
CA LEU A 441 8.21 14.12 0.72
C LEU A 441 8.38 13.19 -0.49
N VAL A 442 9.59 12.72 -0.72
CA VAL A 442 9.97 11.92 -1.89
C VAL A 442 10.74 10.68 -1.42
N PRO A 443 10.07 9.52 -1.34
CA PRO A 443 10.78 8.26 -1.11
C PRO A 443 11.52 7.82 -2.37
N THR A 444 12.79 7.49 -2.19
CA THR A 444 13.67 6.96 -3.22
C THR A 444 14.07 5.52 -2.86
N VAL A 445 14.17 4.65 -3.86
CA VAL A 445 14.62 3.26 -3.68
C VAL A 445 15.67 2.93 -4.72
N ARG A 446 16.69 2.15 -4.32
CA ARG A 446 17.70 1.63 -5.23
C ARG A 446 17.16 0.44 -6.03
N THR A 447 16.24 0.74 -6.96
CA THR A 447 15.39 -0.25 -7.63
C THR A 447 16.22 -1.34 -8.32
N THR A 448 17.23 -0.98 -9.10
CA THR A 448 18.10 -1.95 -9.77
C THR A 448 18.84 -2.84 -8.77
N ALA A 449 19.35 -2.27 -7.68
CA ALA A 449 20.02 -3.05 -6.63
C ALA A 449 19.07 -4.06 -5.96
N VAL A 450 17.78 -3.72 -5.79
CA VAL A 450 16.78 -4.68 -5.29
C VAL A 450 16.56 -5.80 -6.33
N LEU A 451 16.38 -5.46 -7.61
CA LEU A 451 16.19 -6.47 -8.66
C LEU A 451 17.42 -7.38 -8.81
N ASP A 452 18.62 -6.82 -8.69
CA ASP A 452 19.87 -7.60 -8.75
C ASP A 452 20.02 -8.53 -7.54
N ALA A 453 19.50 -8.14 -6.38
CA ALA A 453 19.57 -8.92 -5.15
C ALA A 453 18.53 -10.06 -5.07
N VAL A 454 17.31 -9.84 -5.56
CA VAL A 454 16.17 -10.76 -5.35
C VAL A 454 15.36 -11.09 -6.61
N GLY A 455 15.88 -10.76 -7.79
CA GLY A 455 15.27 -11.02 -9.09
C GLY A 455 14.08 -10.11 -9.41
N ASP A 456 13.40 -10.41 -10.52
CA ASP A 456 12.32 -9.58 -11.09
C ASP A 456 11.15 -9.39 -10.12
N ARG A 457 10.87 -10.39 -9.27
CA ARG A 457 9.85 -10.30 -8.21
C ARG A 457 10.14 -9.18 -7.20
N GLY A 458 11.40 -8.77 -7.05
CA GLY A 458 11.81 -7.60 -6.29
C GLY A 458 11.10 -6.31 -6.71
N TYR A 459 10.59 -6.21 -7.94
CA TYR A 459 9.82 -5.06 -8.38
C TYR A 459 8.51 -4.88 -7.59
N ARG A 460 7.84 -5.99 -7.23
CA ARG A 460 6.65 -5.95 -6.36
C ARG A 460 7.02 -5.40 -4.98
N LEU A 461 8.16 -5.84 -4.44
CA LEU A 461 8.70 -5.38 -3.15
C LEU A 461 9.05 -3.88 -3.15
N VAL A 462 9.76 -3.39 -4.18
CA VAL A 462 10.11 -1.96 -4.32
C VAL A 462 8.85 -1.10 -4.18
N ASN A 463 7.81 -1.44 -4.95
CA ASN A 463 6.57 -0.65 -4.96
C ASN A 463 5.74 -0.88 -3.70
N ALA A 464 5.69 -2.09 -3.15
CA ALA A 464 5.04 -2.33 -1.86
C ALA A 464 5.69 -1.52 -0.73
N THR A 465 7.01 -1.35 -0.75
CA THR A 465 7.73 -0.48 0.20
C THR A 465 7.27 0.97 0.06
N ILE A 466 7.21 1.50 -1.17
CA ILE A 466 6.73 2.86 -1.42
C ILE A 466 5.27 3.05 -0.98
N GLY A 467 4.42 2.05 -1.24
CA GLY A 467 3.03 2.04 -0.78
C GLY A 467 2.90 2.06 0.74
N ALA A 468 3.75 1.32 1.45
CA ALA A 468 3.81 1.30 2.90
C ALA A 468 4.27 2.65 3.47
N VAL A 469 5.31 3.26 2.89
CA VAL A 469 5.74 4.63 3.22
C VAL A 469 4.57 5.61 3.06
N ALA A 470 3.90 5.58 1.91
CA ALA A 470 2.78 6.47 1.61
C ALA A 470 1.62 6.32 2.60
N GLN A 471 1.24 5.09 2.94
CA GLN A 471 0.19 4.84 3.90
C GLN A 471 0.55 5.34 5.31
N SER A 472 1.82 5.19 5.71
CA SER A 472 2.31 5.65 7.01
C SER A 472 2.28 7.19 7.09
N VAL A 473 2.69 7.88 6.02
CA VAL A 473 2.61 9.35 5.95
C VAL A 473 1.16 9.84 5.96
N TYR A 474 0.28 9.21 5.18
CA TYR A 474 -1.13 9.56 5.16
C TYR A 474 -1.78 9.47 6.55
N THR A 475 -1.51 8.39 7.27
CA THR A 475 -2.09 8.16 8.61
C THR A 475 -1.47 9.06 9.67
N ALA A 476 -0.14 9.27 9.64
CA ALA A 476 0.52 10.21 10.53
C ALA A 476 0.05 11.65 10.29
N ALA A 477 -0.04 12.09 9.04
CA ALA A 477 -0.56 13.41 8.69
C ALA A 477 -1.97 13.62 9.26
N ALA A 478 -2.86 12.63 9.13
CA ALA A 478 -4.20 12.70 9.70
C ALA A 478 -4.19 12.79 11.25
N ALA A 479 -3.30 12.06 11.91
CA ALA A 479 -3.16 12.08 13.37
C ALA A 479 -2.56 13.39 13.92
N VAL A 480 -1.82 14.15 13.10
CA VAL A 480 -1.27 15.47 13.47
C VAL A 480 -2.01 16.64 12.83
N ASP A 481 -3.24 16.42 12.36
CA ASP A 481 -4.15 17.42 11.75
C ASP A 481 -3.60 18.10 10.48
N LEU A 482 -2.84 17.36 9.67
CA LEU A 482 -2.41 17.77 8.35
C LEU A 482 -3.22 17.09 7.24
N GLY A 483 -3.38 17.82 6.13
CA GLY A 483 -3.73 17.23 4.86
C GLY A 483 -2.57 16.44 4.29
N CYS A 484 -2.87 15.41 3.51
CA CYS A 484 -1.88 14.66 2.75
C CYS A 484 -2.42 14.37 1.33
N GLY A 485 -1.54 14.47 0.34
CA GLY A 485 -1.84 14.17 -1.05
C GLY A 485 -0.68 13.40 -1.65
N VAL A 486 -0.99 12.35 -2.42
CA VAL A 486 0.04 11.49 -3.02
C VAL A 486 -0.18 11.42 -4.52
N ALA A 487 0.89 11.50 -5.28
CA ALA A 487 0.82 11.46 -6.73
C ALA A 487 2.01 10.74 -7.38
N LEU A 488 1.70 10.09 -8.51
CA LEU A 488 2.65 9.39 -9.37
C LEU A 488 2.94 10.15 -10.67
N GLY A 489 2.16 11.20 -10.98
CA GLY A 489 2.28 11.97 -12.22
C GLY A 489 3.22 13.15 -12.08
N PHE A 490 4.53 12.90 -12.03
CA PHE A 490 5.58 13.91 -11.98
C PHE A 490 6.77 13.47 -12.83
N ASP A 491 7.68 14.40 -13.17
CA ASP A 491 8.91 14.06 -13.90
C ASP A 491 9.97 13.47 -12.97
N ASN A 492 10.06 12.14 -12.92
CA ASN A 492 11.02 11.44 -12.06
C ASN A 492 12.48 11.83 -12.37
N ILE A 493 12.82 12.11 -13.64
CA ILE A 493 14.20 12.42 -14.04
C ILE A 493 14.61 13.79 -13.54
N SER A 494 13.72 14.79 -13.62
CA SER A 494 14.00 16.11 -13.05
C SER A 494 14.16 16.08 -11.53
N TYR A 495 13.54 15.12 -10.83
CA TYR A 495 13.77 14.93 -9.40
C TYR A 495 15.11 14.28 -9.08
N ILE A 496 15.63 13.40 -9.96
CA ILE A 496 17.00 12.89 -9.87
C ILE A 496 17.99 14.06 -9.98
N GLU A 497 17.80 14.90 -11.00
CA GLU A 497 18.64 16.08 -11.27
C GLU A 497 18.60 17.09 -10.11
N GLU A 498 17.40 17.41 -9.62
CA GLU A 498 17.21 18.42 -8.57
C GLU A 498 17.76 17.99 -7.19
N LEU A 499 17.77 16.68 -6.93
CA LEU A 499 18.27 16.11 -5.68
C LEU A 499 19.72 15.59 -5.79
N GLY A 500 20.36 15.69 -6.96
CA GLY A 500 21.72 15.23 -7.21
C GLY A 500 21.89 13.72 -7.03
N LEU A 501 20.91 12.94 -7.52
CA LEU A 501 20.86 11.48 -7.33
C LEU A 501 21.57 10.71 -8.46
N GLU A 502 22.18 11.38 -9.43
CA GLU A 502 22.89 10.72 -10.51
C GLU A 502 23.99 9.78 -9.99
N GLY A 503 24.02 8.57 -10.52
CA GLY A 503 25.01 7.56 -10.12
C GLY A 503 24.78 6.91 -8.75
N THR A 504 23.82 7.38 -7.94
CA THR A 504 23.49 6.75 -6.65
C THR A 504 22.67 5.47 -6.78
N GLY A 505 21.98 5.32 -7.92
CA GLY A 505 21.01 4.26 -8.19
C GLY A 505 19.64 4.51 -7.54
N GLU A 506 19.46 5.62 -6.82
CA GLU A 506 18.20 5.97 -6.16
C GLU A 506 17.15 6.47 -7.17
N ALA A 507 15.99 5.83 -7.19
CA ALA A 507 14.87 6.19 -8.04
C ALA A 507 13.76 6.85 -7.21
N PRO A 508 13.40 8.14 -7.43
CA PRO A 508 12.20 8.74 -6.85
C PRO A 508 10.97 8.13 -7.50
N LEU A 509 10.11 7.45 -6.74
CA LEU A 509 8.98 6.69 -7.30
C LEU A 509 7.62 7.33 -7.02
N LEU A 510 7.55 8.25 -6.06
CA LEU A 510 6.31 8.85 -5.59
C LEU A 510 6.59 10.23 -4.99
N ILE A 511 5.63 11.15 -5.09
CA ILE A 511 5.64 12.39 -4.30
C ILE A 511 4.46 12.42 -3.32
N MET A 512 4.71 12.90 -2.11
CA MET A 512 3.74 12.96 -1.02
C MET A 512 3.73 14.37 -0.42
N MET A 513 2.71 15.13 -0.77
CA MET A 513 2.48 16.48 -0.27
C MET A 513 1.85 16.42 1.12
N ILE A 514 2.36 17.22 2.06
CA ILE A 514 1.74 17.48 3.36
C ILE A 514 1.55 18.98 3.56
N GLY A 515 0.51 19.37 4.28
CA GLY A 515 0.22 20.78 4.51
C GLY A 515 -1.09 20.99 5.26
N ASN A 516 -1.29 22.20 5.79
CA ASN A 516 -2.60 22.59 6.32
C ASN A 516 -3.59 22.72 5.16
N GLU A 517 -4.82 22.25 5.37
CA GLU A 517 -5.92 22.49 4.42
C GLU A 517 -6.63 23.81 4.76
N ARG A 518 -7.27 24.40 3.74
CA ARG A 518 -8.18 25.54 3.94
C ARG A 518 -9.26 25.20 4.96
N PRO A 519 -9.57 26.09 5.92
CA PRO A 519 -10.65 25.87 6.87
C PRO A 519 -12.00 25.82 6.15
N ALA A 520 -12.95 25.06 6.70
CA ALA A 520 -14.32 24.89 6.18
C ALA A 520 -14.36 24.47 4.69
N PRO A 521 -13.85 23.28 4.33
CA PRO A 521 -13.97 22.79 2.97
C PRO A 521 -15.44 22.66 2.57
N ALA A 522 -15.76 23.00 1.32
CA ALA A 522 -17.10 22.78 0.78
C ALA A 522 -17.46 21.28 0.85
N ASP A 523 -18.70 21.00 1.26
CA ASP A 523 -19.21 19.64 1.40
C ASP A 523 -20.61 19.53 0.80
N PHE A 524 -20.98 18.32 0.38
CA PHE A 524 -22.29 18.04 -0.20
C PHE A 524 -23.32 17.79 0.90
N ARG A 525 -24.33 18.67 0.99
CA ARG A 525 -25.49 18.49 1.88
C ARG A 525 -26.41 17.44 1.28
N TYR A 526 -26.43 16.26 1.89
CA TYR A 526 -27.15 15.09 1.40
C TYR A 526 -28.49 14.88 2.13
N GLU A 527 -28.77 15.64 3.19
CA GLU A 527 -29.97 15.49 4.02
C GLU A 527 -31.27 15.88 3.29
N ILE A 528 -31.17 16.45 2.09
CA ILE A 528 -32.29 16.99 1.30
C ILE A 528 -32.54 16.16 0.02
N ALA A 529 -31.79 15.07 -0.21
CA ALA A 529 -31.84 14.27 -1.44
C ALA A 529 -32.59 12.93 -1.28
#